data_AF-A0AAP0N4R9-F1
#
_entry.id   AF-A0AAP0N4R9-F1
#
_cell.length_a   1.000
_cell.length_b   1.000
_cell.length_c   1.000
_cell.angle_alpha   90.00
_cell.angle_beta   90.00
_cell.angle_gamma   90.00
#
_symmetry.space_group_name_H-M   'P 1'
#
loop_
_entity.id
_entity.type
_entity.pdbx_description
1 polymer ?
#
loop_
_entity_poly.entity_id
_entity_poly.type
_entity_poly.pdbx_seq_one_letter_code
_entity_poly.pdbx_strand_id
1 'polypeptide(L)'
;MDSYILEHLSTTAPRTELPPLDIFVTTADPYLEPPILTVNTVLSLLAVDYPAHRLACYVSDDGCSPLNFYSLVEASNFAKLWEEYERLCGNIEAAANNSTSFDLTGELEVFSTQNARIIQQ
;
A
#
# COMPACT_ATOMS: atom_id res chain seq x y z
N MET A 1 -2.79 -9.06 16.64
CA MET A 1 -1.75 -9.88 16.01
C MET A 1 -0.43 -9.30 16.43
N ASP A 2 0.42 -10.10 17.08
CA ASP A 2 1.69 -9.62 17.63
C ASP A 2 2.61 -9.19 16.48
N SER A 3 3.11 -7.96 16.53
CA SER A 3 4.10 -7.40 15.60
C SER A 3 5.32 -8.31 15.42
N TYR A 4 5.63 -9.11 16.44
CA TYR A 4 6.71 -10.09 16.45
C TYR A 4 6.56 -11.20 15.40
N ILE A 5 5.34 -11.64 15.09
CA ILE A 5 5.10 -12.69 14.09
C ILE A 5 5.35 -12.16 12.68
N LEU A 6 4.91 -10.94 12.37
CA LEU A 6 5.14 -10.35 11.05
C LEU A 6 6.61 -10.05 10.80
N GLU A 7 7.34 -9.60 11.82
CA GLU A 7 8.78 -9.38 11.74
C GLU A 7 9.55 -10.69 11.54
N HIS A 8 9.20 -11.76 12.26
CA HIS A 8 9.83 -13.08 12.08
C HIS A 8 9.55 -13.68 10.69
N LEU A 9 8.32 -13.60 10.20
CA LEU A 9 7.95 -14.14 8.89
C LEU A 9 8.59 -13.35 7.74
N SER A 10 8.69 -12.02 7.86
CA SER A 10 9.36 -11.16 6.88
C SER A 10 10.86 -11.44 6.76
N THR A 11 11.52 -11.76 7.89
CA THR A 11 12.99 -11.88 7.94
C THR A 11 13.51 -13.28 7.58
N THR A 12 12.68 -14.32 7.68
CA THR A 12 13.15 -15.73 7.60
C THR A 12 12.51 -16.57 6.49
N ALA A 13 11.33 -16.20 6.00
CA ALA A 13 10.64 -16.98 4.97
C ALA A 13 10.88 -16.38 3.57
N PRO A 14 11.10 -17.21 2.54
CA PRO A 14 11.05 -16.77 1.14
C PRO A 14 9.70 -16.11 0.85
N ARG A 15 9.68 -15.04 0.03
CA ARG A 15 8.44 -14.34 -0.36
C ARG A 15 7.33 -15.26 -0.89
N THR A 16 7.69 -16.40 -1.47
CA THR A 16 6.78 -17.42 -2.01
C THR A 16 6.06 -18.24 -0.93
N GLU A 17 6.55 -18.23 0.31
CA GLU A 17 6.06 -19.03 1.45
C GLU A 17 5.25 -18.20 2.46
N LEU A 18 5.16 -16.88 2.27
CA LEU A 18 4.40 -16.00 3.16
C LEU A 18 2.89 -16.33 3.13
N PRO A 19 2.22 -16.52 4.26
CA PRO A 19 0.79 -16.86 4.27
C PRO A 19 -0.08 -15.72 3.70
N PRO A 20 -1.30 -15.98 3.18
CA PRO A 20 -2.27 -14.92 2.96
C PRO A 20 -2.56 -14.15 4.26
N LEU A 21 -2.63 -12.83 4.19
CA LEU A 21 -2.82 -11.92 5.31
C LEU A 21 -3.96 -10.93 5.01
N ASP A 22 -5.01 -11.00 5.82
CA ASP A 22 -6.13 -10.06 5.79
C ASP A 22 -6.02 -9.13 7.01
N ILE A 23 -5.94 -7.82 6.75
CA ILE A 23 -5.84 -6.79 7.78
C ILE A 23 -7.13 -5.99 7.82
N PHE A 24 -7.68 -5.83 9.02
CA PHE A 24 -8.85 -5.00 9.28
C PHE A 24 -8.42 -3.73 10.02
N VAL A 25 -8.78 -2.58 9.46
CA VAL A 25 -8.68 -1.27 10.07
C VAL A 25 -10.08 -0.82 10.45
N THR A 26 -10.31 -0.47 11.70
CA THR A 26 -11.63 -0.04 12.19
C THR A 26 -11.57 1.41 12.63
N THR A 27 -12.60 2.19 12.32
CA THR A 27 -12.79 3.56 12.81
C THR A 27 -14.25 3.79 13.15
N ALA A 28 -14.54 4.62 14.16
CA ALA A 28 -15.90 4.78 14.66
C ALA A 28 -16.35 6.24 14.79
N ASP A 29 -15.46 7.18 15.09
CA ASP A 29 -15.84 8.59 15.26
C ASP A 29 -14.79 9.50 14.59
N PRO A 30 -15.14 10.23 13.51
CA PRO A 30 -14.21 11.10 12.79
C PRO A 30 -13.70 12.29 13.61
N TYR A 31 -14.32 12.62 14.74
CA TYR A 31 -13.89 13.70 15.63
C TYR A 31 -12.90 13.21 16.68
N LEU A 32 -13.04 11.98 17.17
CA LEU A 32 -12.10 11.35 18.10
C LEU A 32 -10.92 10.70 17.36
N GLU A 33 -11.18 10.19 16.15
CA GLU A 33 -10.23 9.55 15.25
C GLU A 33 -10.22 10.32 13.92
N PRO A 34 -9.46 11.42 13.83
CA PRO A 34 -9.40 12.21 12.62
C PRO A 34 -9.09 11.34 11.39
N PRO A 35 -9.77 11.53 10.24
CA PRO A 35 -9.62 10.66 9.06
C PRO A 35 -8.19 10.47 8.58
N ILE A 36 -7.32 11.46 8.81
CA ILE A 36 -5.89 11.41 8.46
C ILE A 36 -5.14 10.27 9.18
N LEU A 37 -5.55 9.90 10.39
CA LEU A 37 -4.95 8.77 11.11
C LEU A 37 -5.26 7.47 10.38
N THR A 38 -6.53 7.24 10.06
CA THR A 38 -7.00 6.08 9.29
C THR A 38 -6.32 6.02 7.92
N VAL A 39 -6.22 7.15 7.21
CA VAL A 39 -5.52 7.25 5.93
C VAL A 39 -4.05 6.89 6.06
N ASN A 40 -3.34 7.43 7.05
CA ASN A 40 -1.92 7.13 7.25
C ASN A 40 -1.69 5.66 7.57
N THR A 41 -2.56 5.04 8.36
CA THR A 41 -2.51 3.60 8.62
C THR A 41 -2.69 2.81 7.34
N VAL A 42 -3.70 3.13 6.52
CA VAL A 42 -3.95 2.43 5.25
C VAL A 42 -2.78 2.60 4.28
N LEU A 43 -2.25 3.82 4.11
CA LEU A 43 -1.09 4.07 3.26
C LEU A 43 0.15 3.31 3.75
N SER A 44 0.37 3.26 5.06
CA SER A 44 1.47 2.48 5.65
C SER A 44 1.33 0.99 5.35
N LEU A 45 0.11 0.45 5.37
CA LEU A 45 -0.17 -0.94 5.02
C LEU A 45 0.06 -1.22 3.52
N LEU A 46 -0.28 -0.27 2.65
CA LEU A 46 -0.01 -0.40 1.21
C LEU A 46 1.49 -0.33 0.89
N ALA A 47 2.27 0.36 1.71
CA ALA A 47 3.73 0.47 1.59
C ALA A 47 4.50 -0.69 2.27
N VAL A 48 3.80 -1.66 2.88
CA VAL A 48 4.47 -2.84 3.47
C VAL A 48 5.07 -3.69 2.36
N ASP A 49 6.30 -4.17 2.58
CA ASP A 49 6.99 -5.10 1.68
C ASP A 49 6.39 -6.53 1.74
N TYR A 50 5.13 -6.69 1.32
CA TYR A 50 4.42 -7.96 1.25
C TYR A 50 3.98 -8.26 -0.19
N PRO A 51 3.92 -9.52 -0.63
CA PRO A 51 3.36 -9.84 -1.94
C PRO A 51 1.91 -9.34 -2.07
N ALA A 52 1.65 -8.47 -3.05
CA ALA A 52 0.34 -7.82 -3.22
C ALA A 52 -0.84 -8.79 -3.40
N HIS A 53 -0.60 -9.99 -3.94
CA HIS A 53 -1.62 -11.04 -4.08
C HIS A 53 -1.92 -11.80 -2.78
N ARG A 54 -1.17 -11.54 -1.71
CA ARG A 54 -1.30 -12.19 -0.39
C ARG A 54 -1.64 -11.20 0.72
N LEU A 55 -1.72 -9.91 0.44
CA LEU A 55 -2.13 -8.90 1.40
C LEU A 55 -3.46 -8.30 0.97
N ALA A 56 -4.46 -8.35 1.84
CA ALA A 56 -5.70 -7.61 1.68
C ALA A 56 -5.91 -6.69 2.90
N CYS A 57 -6.32 -5.45 2.64
CA CYS A 57 -6.64 -4.47 3.66
C CYS A 57 -8.12 -4.08 3.53
N TYR A 58 -8.83 -4.16 4.65
CA TYR A 58 -10.25 -3.82 4.77
C TYR A 58 -10.40 -2.70 5.78
N VAL A 59 -11.24 -1.70 5.47
CA VAL A 59 -11.56 -0.60 6.38
C VAL A 59 -13.03 -0.69 6.77
N SER A 60 -13.31 -0.83 8.06
CA SER A 60 -14.66 -0.76 8.65
C SER A 60 -14.85 0.62 9.28
N ASP A 61 -15.86 1.35 8.84
CA ASP A 61 -16.22 2.67 9.36
C ASP A 61 -17.58 2.61 10.06
N ASP A 62 -17.56 2.40 11.38
CA ASP A 62 -18.76 2.30 12.22
C ASP A 62 -19.44 3.67 12.41
N GLY A 63 -18.70 4.76 12.15
CA GLY A 63 -19.21 6.12 12.21
C GLY A 63 -20.00 6.54 10.98
N CYS A 64 -19.97 5.74 9.91
CA CYS A 64 -20.59 6.02 8.62
C CYS A 64 -20.33 7.47 8.15
N SER A 65 -19.12 7.96 8.40
CA SER A 65 -18.80 9.37 8.20
C SER A 65 -18.44 9.64 6.75
N PRO A 66 -19.12 10.57 6.06
CA PRO A 66 -18.72 10.97 4.72
C PRO A 66 -17.26 11.45 4.65
N LEU A 67 -16.74 12.02 5.75
CA LEU A 67 -15.35 12.48 5.83
C LEU A 67 -14.37 11.30 5.73
N ASN A 68 -14.64 10.18 6.40
CA ASN A 68 -13.82 8.98 6.32
C ASN A 68 -13.85 8.40 4.91
N PHE A 69 -15.04 8.30 4.32
CA PHE A 69 -15.22 7.82 2.95
C PHE A 69 -14.41 8.64 1.93
N TYR A 70 -14.61 9.96 1.88
CA TYR A 70 -13.88 10.82 0.93
C TYR A 70 -12.37 10.83 1.19
N SER A 71 -11.95 10.80 2.46
CA SER A 71 -10.52 10.75 2.80
C SER A 71 -9.86 9.47 2.27
N LEU A 72 -10.54 8.32 2.35
CA LEU A 72 -10.03 7.04 1.83
C LEU A 72 -10.02 7.01 0.29
N VAL A 73 -11.00 7.64 -0.37
CA VAL A 73 -11.00 7.80 -1.83
C VAL A 73 -9.80 8.62 -2.28
N GLU A 74 -9.55 9.76 -1.64
CA GLU A 74 -8.37 10.59 -1.95
C GLU A 74 -7.06 9.88 -1.61
N ALA A 75 -7.00 9.12 -0.52
CA ALA A 75 -5.85 8.29 -0.19
C ALA A 75 -5.56 7.23 -1.27
N SER A 76 -6.60 6.61 -1.85
CA SER A 76 -6.44 5.65 -2.96
C SER A 76 -5.89 6.32 -4.22
N ASN A 77 -6.30 7.56 -4.52
CA ASN A 77 -5.73 8.33 -5.63
C ASN A 77 -4.28 8.71 -5.35
N PHE A 78 -3.98 9.12 -4.12
CA PHE A 78 -2.62 9.45 -3.70
C PHE A 78 -1.70 8.23 -3.74
N ALA A 79 -2.14 7.06 -3.29
CA ALA A 79 -1.34 5.83 -3.32
C ALA A 79 -0.84 5.47 -4.73
N LYS A 80 -1.69 5.66 -5.76
CA LYS A 80 -1.28 5.45 -7.16
C LYS A 80 -0.15 6.40 -7.58
N LEU A 81 -0.27 7.67 -7.21
CA LEU A 81 0.78 8.67 -7.49
C LEU A 81 2.06 8.38 -6.71
N TRP A 82 1.92 7.92 -5.47
CA TRP A 82 3.04 7.57 -4.59
C TRP A 82 3.84 6.39 -5.16
N GLU A 83 3.16 5.32 -5.60
CA GLU A 83 3.81 4.17 -6.25
C GLU A 83 4.56 4.58 -7.53
N GLU A 84 3.96 5.46 -8.34
CA GLU A 84 4.63 6.01 -9.53
C GLU A 84 5.89 6.80 -9.17
N TYR A 85 5.82 7.57 -8.07
CA TYR A 85 6.95 8.35 -7.55
C TYR A 85 8.08 7.44 -7.03
N GLU A 86 7.78 6.43 -6.23
CA GLU A 86 8.79 5.48 -5.74
C GLU A 86 9.50 4.77 -6.90
N ARG A 87 8.74 4.36 -7.92
CA ARG A 87 9.30 3.76 -9.12
C ARG A 87 10.19 4.75 -9.87
N LEU A 88 9.79 6.01 -9.99
CA LEU A 88 10.59 7.04 -10.64
C LEU A 88 11.91 7.27 -9.89
N CYS A 89 11.87 7.41 -8.57
CA CYS A 89 13.06 7.55 -7.73
C CYS A 89 14.01 6.36 -7.91
N GLY A 90 13.49 5.13 -7.82
CA GLY A 90 14.28 3.91 -8.04
C GLY A 90 14.91 3.86 -9.42
N ASN A 91 14.18 4.27 -10.47
CA ASN A 91 14.72 4.35 -11.84
C ASN A 91 15.82 5.40 -11.97
N ILE A 92 15.66 6.57 -11.34
CA ILE A 92 16.68 7.62 -11.35
C ILE A 92 17.94 7.15 -10.61
N GLU A 93 17.79 6.49 -9.46
CA GLU A 93 18.91 5.90 -8.72
C GLU A 93 19.60 4.81 -9.52
N ALA A 94 18.85 3.91 -10.14
CA ALA A 94 19.39 2.87 -11.01
C ALA A 94 20.10 3.48 -12.23
N ALA A 95 19.54 4.52 -12.86
CA ALA A 95 20.16 5.22 -13.97
C ALA A 95 21.43 5.95 -13.53
N ALA A 96 21.44 6.59 -12.37
CA ALA A 96 22.63 7.21 -11.79
C ALA A 96 23.73 6.18 -11.51
N ASN A 97 23.37 5.00 -11.02
CA ASN A 97 24.29 3.89 -10.76
C ASN A 97 24.76 3.18 -12.04
N ASN A 98 23.92 3.15 -13.09
CA ASN A 98 24.21 2.53 -14.39
C ASN A 98 24.77 3.53 -15.43
N SER A 99 25.03 4.78 -15.06
CA SER A 99 25.61 5.80 -15.95
C SER A 99 27.09 5.54 -16.22
N THR A 100 27.38 4.44 -16.91
CA THR A 100 28.29 4.42 -18.06
C THR A 100 27.47 4.09 -19.31
N SER A 101 27.35 5.09 -20.20
CA SER A 101 26.86 5.07 -21.59
C SER A 101 25.40 4.64 -21.86
N PHE A 102 24.62 5.64 -22.29
CA PHE A 102 23.25 5.62 -22.81
C PHE A 102 23.09 4.72 -24.06
N ASP A 103 22.04 3.90 -24.12
CA ASP A 103 21.41 3.45 -25.37
C ASP A 103 19.87 3.42 -25.17
N LEU A 104 19.16 3.96 -26.15
CA LEU A 104 17.73 4.27 -26.14
C LEU A 104 16.99 3.24 -27.00
N THR A 105 16.43 2.17 -26.43
CA THR A 105 15.42 1.35 -27.14
C THR A 105 14.52 0.53 -26.20
N GLY A 106 13.21 0.79 -26.29
CA GLY A 106 12.09 -0.14 -26.05
C GLY A 106 11.83 -0.62 -24.61
N GLU A 107 10.64 -1.00 -24.20
CA GLU A 107 9.25 -0.80 -24.62
C GLU A 107 8.41 -1.22 -23.39
N LEU A 108 7.16 -0.74 -23.30
CA LEU A 108 6.25 -0.95 -22.18
C LEU A 108 5.88 -2.43 -21.97
N GLU A 109 5.78 -2.87 -20.72
CA GLU A 109 4.82 -3.91 -20.34
C GLU A 109 4.05 -3.54 -19.06
N VAL A 110 2.78 -3.96 -19.04
CA VAL A 110 1.66 -3.53 -18.19
C VAL A 110 1.36 -4.59 -17.13
N PHE A 111 1.30 -4.21 -15.85
CA PHE A 111 0.65 -5.00 -14.78
C PHE A 111 0.01 -4.00 -13.79
N SER A 112 -1.31 -3.78 -13.78
CA SER A 112 -2.45 -4.62 -13.34
C SER A 112 -2.70 -4.59 -11.83
N THR A 113 -3.48 -3.58 -11.43
CA THR A 113 -4.41 -3.47 -10.28
C THR A 113 -3.94 -3.93 -8.90
N GLN A 114 -3.52 -2.97 -8.09
CA GLN A 114 -3.74 -3.01 -6.65
C GLN A 114 -5.25 -3.05 -6.38
N ASN A 115 -5.76 -4.19 -5.91
CA ASN A 115 -7.13 -4.35 -5.44
C ASN A 115 -7.22 -3.90 -3.97
N ALA A 116 -7.10 -2.61 -3.70
CA ALA A 116 -7.63 -2.05 -2.47
C ALA A 116 -9.15 -2.02 -2.60
N ARG A 117 -9.84 -3.01 -2.01
CA ARG A 117 -11.31 -3.04 -1.97
C ARG A 117 -11.76 -2.33 -0.70
N ILE A 118 -12.22 -1.09 -0.85
CA ILE A 118 -12.99 -0.40 0.18
C ILE A 118 -14.38 -1.06 0.17
N ILE A 119 -14.66 -1.89 1.18
CA ILE A 119 -15.98 -2.49 1.37
C ILE A 119 -16.58 -1.80 2.60
N GLN A 120 -17.53 -0.90 2.39
CA GLN A 120 -18.41 -0.43 3.47
C GLN A 120 -19.40 -1.55 3.76
N GLN A 121 -19.50 -1.98 5.03
CA GLN A 121 -20.63 -2.76 5.50
C GLN A 121 -21.79 -1.83 5.86
#